data_AF-A0A813K659-F1
#
_entry.id   AF-A0A813K659-F1
#
_cell.length_a   1.000
_cell.length_b   1.000
_cell.length_c   1.000
_cell.angle_alpha   90.00
_cell.angle_beta   90.00
_cell.angle_gamma   90.00
#
_symmetry.space_group_name_H-M   'P 1'
#
loop_
_entity.id
_entity.type
_entity.pdbx_description
1 polymer ?
#
loop_
_entity_poly.entity_id
_entity_poly.type
_entity_poly.pdbx_seq_one_letter_code
_entity_poly.pdbx_strand_id
1 'polypeptide(L)'
;ATLQAQHSVPEQEVEQAAVNHILSDETVAEREVHDVDVAEAISQSTDSLDAHAGKSRQNLWRFCPQSKRGKRLCVGMSTCGLIVLAAVVISVALLWPRKPQWKLKTLDFDKDGLTGLIASFTGNGGDNNSTVALNMTASVDLYNPNFVGVWAQPGRFMVLFNGKNLAVGLSEGITVPAHNSITIPASVNVELSPALAAEVGAEVMSNSFQMPVITQASTQVLLPWLGMKVQCEVFCTIQADVLQLLSDPIKIVRSKSCDYSYSF
;
A
#
# COMPACT_ATOMS: atom_id res chain seq x y z
N ALA A 1 -19.46 -57.10 12.38
CA ALA A 1 -20.13 -55.84 12.75
C ALA A 1 -19.14 -55.06 13.61
N THR A 2 -18.41 -54.14 13.00
CA THR A 2 -17.24 -53.49 13.60
C THR A 2 -17.60 -52.02 13.82
N LEU A 3 -17.80 -51.67 15.08
CA LEU A 3 -18.09 -50.30 15.54
C LEU A 3 -16.80 -49.47 15.45
N GLN A 4 -16.79 -48.48 14.54
CA GLN A 4 -15.78 -47.42 14.54
C GLN A 4 -16.26 -46.29 15.44
N ALA A 5 -15.48 -46.03 16.49
CA ALA A 5 -15.64 -44.87 17.37
C ALA A 5 -15.02 -43.64 16.69
N GLN A 6 -15.84 -42.64 16.43
CA GLN A 6 -15.39 -41.29 16.06
C GLN A 6 -15.00 -40.55 17.34
N HIS A 7 -13.73 -40.19 17.44
CA HIS A 7 -13.20 -39.33 18.50
C HIS A 7 -13.09 -37.92 17.92
N SER A 8 -14.01 -37.03 18.31
CA SER A 8 -13.99 -35.61 17.96
C SER A 8 -13.08 -34.86 18.93
N VAL A 9 -12.03 -34.24 18.40
CA VAL A 9 -11.16 -33.28 19.11
C VAL A 9 -11.74 -31.88 18.87
N PRO A 10 -12.00 -31.08 19.92
CA PRO A 10 -12.39 -29.68 19.74
C PRO A 10 -11.15 -28.82 19.48
N GLU A 11 -11.09 -28.23 18.29
CA GLU A 11 -10.14 -27.20 17.88
C GLU A 11 -10.76 -25.83 18.16
N GLN A 12 -10.73 -25.40 19.43
CA GLN A 12 -11.12 -24.06 19.86
C GLN A 12 -10.25 -23.64 21.04
N GLU A 13 -9.03 -23.14 20.77
CA GLU A 13 -8.31 -22.22 21.70
C GLU A 13 -6.97 -21.71 21.13
N VAL A 14 -6.91 -21.19 19.89
CA VAL A 14 -5.69 -20.48 19.43
C VAL A 14 -6.02 -19.31 18.49
N GLU A 15 -6.89 -18.37 18.90
CA GLU A 15 -7.01 -17.11 18.15
C GLU A 15 -7.50 -15.92 19.00
N GLN A 16 -6.91 -15.72 20.18
CA GLN A 16 -7.19 -14.52 20.99
C GLN A 16 -5.96 -13.80 21.56
N ALA A 17 -4.74 -14.20 21.17
CA ALA A 17 -3.50 -13.61 21.70
C ALA A 17 -2.80 -12.59 20.79
N ALA A 18 -3.32 -12.26 19.61
CA ALA A 18 -2.60 -11.44 18.61
C ALA A 18 -3.16 -10.03 18.35
N VAL A 19 -4.19 -9.58 19.08
CA VAL A 19 -4.88 -8.29 18.78
C VAL A 19 -4.64 -7.19 19.83
N ASN A 20 -3.94 -7.47 20.94
CA ASN A 20 -3.77 -6.50 22.03
C ASN A 20 -2.41 -5.78 22.11
N HIS A 21 -1.61 -5.75 21.03
CA HIS A 21 -0.28 -5.11 21.09
C HIS A 21 -0.09 -3.85 20.23
N ILE A 22 -1.17 -3.27 19.70
CA ILE A 22 -1.09 -2.02 18.90
C ILE A 22 -2.13 -1.02 19.40
N LEU A 23 -2.15 -0.70 20.70
CA LEU A 23 -2.90 0.47 21.19
C LEU A 23 -2.37 0.95 22.55
N SER A 24 -1.13 1.41 22.60
CA SER A 24 -0.62 2.16 23.76
C SER A 24 0.68 2.87 23.39
N ASP A 25 0.58 4.03 22.77
CA ASP A 25 1.31 5.23 23.20
C ASP A 25 0.91 6.44 22.34
N GLU A 26 -0.04 7.23 22.84
CA GLU A 26 -0.16 8.63 22.42
C GLU A 26 -0.38 9.48 23.67
N THR A 27 0.70 9.64 24.44
CA THR A 27 0.82 10.74 25.38
C THR A 27 1.13 12.01 24.57
N VAL A 28 0.08 12.78 24.35
CA VAL A 28 0.13 14.15 23.84
C VAL A 28 0.90 15.00 24.84
N ALA A 29 2.19 15.21 24.57
CA ALA A 29 2.99 16.25 25.18
C ALA A 29 3.04 17.43 24.20
N GLU A 30 2.38 18.53 24.59
CA GLU A 30 2.61 19.86 24.05
C GLU A 30 4.11 20.12 23.92
N ARG A 31 4.58 20.29 22.69
CA ARG A 31 5.91 20.82 22.41
C ARG A 31 5.72 22.17 21.74
N GLU A 32 5.87 23.20 22.56
CA GLU A 32 6.02 24.59 22.12
C GLU A 32 7.04 24.66 20.99
N VAL A 33 6.60 25.27 19.89
CA VAL A 33 7.40 25.61 18.72
C VAL A 33 8.38 26.70 19.14
N HIS A 34 9.61 26.29 19.44
CA HIS A 34 10.73 27.21 19.56
C HIS A 34 11.31 27.41 18.15
N ASP A 35 10.78 28.43 17.46
CA ASP A 35 11.44 29.07 16.33
C ASP A 35 12.75 29.69 16.82
N VAL A 36 13.84 28.95 16.68
CA VAL A 36 15.22 29.43 16.92
C VAL A 36 16.08 29.01 15.73
N ASP A 37 16.37 29.97 14.86
CA ASP A 37 17.64 30.18 14.16
C ASP A 37 18.40 28.95 13.64
N VAL A 38 17.81 28.18 12.71
CA VAL A 38 18.54 27.15 11.92
C VAL A 38 19.00 27.69 10.55
N ALA A 39 18.77 28.97 10.26
CA ALA A 39 19.26 29.60 9.03
C ALA A 39 20.74 30.06 9.14
N GLU A 40 21.29 30.20 10.34
CA GLU A 40 22.63 30.80 10.54
C GLU A 40 23.73 29.80 10.96
N ALA A 41 23.41 28.52 11.15
CA ALA A 41 24.40 27.48 11.44
C ALA A 41 24.94 26.73 10.21
N ILE A 42 24.29 26.87 9.03
CA ILE A 42 24.75 26.22 7.78
C ILE A 42 25.78 27.09 7.04
N SER A 43 25.92 28.38 7.38
CA SER A 43 26.87 29.28 6.71
C SER A 43 28.32 29.20 7.21
N GLN A 44 28.61 28.51 8.33
CA GLN A 44 29.97 28.48 8.91
C GLN A 44 30.72 27.16 8.71
N SER A 45 30.09 26.10 8.16
CA SER A 45 30.75 24.81 7.92
C SER A 45 31.27 24.62 6.48
N THR A 46 31.00 25.55 5.57
CA THR A 46 31.49 25.47 4.17
C THR A 46 32.87 26.09 3.97
N ASP A 47 33.35 26.94 4.89
CA ASP A 47 34.63 27.64 4.70
C ASP A 47 35.87 26.85 5.16
N SER A 48 35.69 25.73 5.89
CA SER A 48 36.83 24.94 6.39
C SER A 48 37.20 23.71 5.54
N LEU A 49 36.42 23.39 4.49
CA LEU A 49 36.72 22.25 3.59
C LEU A 49 37.58 22.64 2.39
N ASP A 50 37.72 23.93 2.08
CA ASP A 50 38.52 24.40 0.94
C ASP A 50 40.02 24.55 1.25
N ALA A 51 40.43 24.57 2.52
CA ALA A 51 41.84 24.75 2.89
C ALA A 51 42.72 23.49 2.72
N HIS A 52 42.13 22.29 2.61
CA HIS A 52 42.88 21.03 2.41
C HIS A 52 42.82 20.47 0.98
N ALA A 53 42.02 21.08 0.09
CA ALA A 53 41.91 20.67 -1.31
C ALA A 53 43.09 21.09 -2.20
N GLY A 54 44.02 21.92 -1.69
CA GLY A 54 45.13 22.48 -2.47
C GLY A 54 46.35 21.57 -2.66
N LYS A 55 46.52 20.50 -1.85
CA LYS A 55 47.78 19.72 -1.82
C LYS A 55 47.69 18.28 -2.31
N SER A 56 46.47 17.79 -2.63
CA SER A 56 46.25 16.40 -3.06
C SER A 56 45.75 16.28 -4.51
N ARG A 57 46.09 17.23 -5.39
CA ARG A 57 45.82 17.11 -6.85
C ARG A 57 47.04 16.72 -7.69
N GLN A 58 48.24 16.65 -7.10
CA GLN A 58 49.47 16.42 -7.87
C GLN A 58 49.85 14.94 -8.08
N ASN A 59 49.20 14.00 -7.40
CA ASN A 59 49.61 12.58 -7.45
C ASN A 59 48.69 11.65 -8.25
N LEU A 60 47.50 12.08 -8.70
CA LEU A 60 46.60 11.19 -9.45
C LEU A 60 47.01 10.94 -10.91
N TRP A 61 47.90 11.77 -11.47
CA TRP A 61 48.31 11.67 -12.89
C TRP A 61 49.55 10.78 -13.12
N ARG A 62 50.18 10.23 -12.06
CA ARG A 62 51.40 9.43 -12.20
C ARG A 62 51.17 7.97 -12.64
N PHE A 63 49.93 7.51 -12.73
CA PHE A 63 49.62 6.14 -13.19
C PHE A 63 49.31 6.01 -14.68
N CYS A 64 49.48 7.08 -15.49
CA CYS A 64 49.43 6.95 -16.94
C CYS A 64 50.85 6.72 -17.52
N PRO A 65 51.19 5.50 -17.98
CA PRO A 65 52.48 5.26 -18.64
C PRO A 65 52.62 6.14 -19.88
N GLN A 66 53.63 7.00 -19.90
CA GLN A 66 53.92 8.00 -20.96
C GLN A 66 54.31 7.39 -22.33
N SER A 67 54.21 6.08 -22.52
CA SER A 67 54.54 5.46 -23.80
C SER A 67 53.46 5.79 -24.84
N LYS A 68 53.87 6.11 -26.09
CA LYS A 68 52.94 6.37 -27.20
C LYS A 68 52.00 5.21 -27.50
N ARG A 69 52.34 3.98 -27.05
CA ARG A 69 51.48 2.79 -27.12
C ARG A 69 50.51 2.68 -25.94
N GLY A 70 50.86 3.20 -24.75
CA GLY A 70 50.00 3.20 -23.56
C GLY A 70 48.81 4.16 -23.62
N LYS A 71 48.93 5.27 -24.38
CA LYS A 71 47.86 6.26 -24.55
C LYS A 71 46.58 5.68 -25.19
N ARG A 72 46.68 4.67 -26.06
CA ARG A 72 45.51 4.02 -26.68
C ARG A 72 44.80 3.05 -25.72
N LEU A 73 45.55 2.45 -24.78
CA LEU A 73 45.01 1.48 -23.82
C LEU A 73 44.25 2.18 -22.68
N CYS A 74 44.76 3.33 -22.20
CA CYS A 74 44.10 4.10 -21.14
C CYS A 74 42.76 4.71 -21.58
N VAL A 75 42.64 5.14 -22.85
CA VAL A 75 41.38 5.66 -23.40
C VAL A 75 40.32 4.54 -23.46
N GLY A 76 40.71 3.33 -23.87
CA GLY A 76 39.79 2.18 -23.93
C GLY A 76 39.26 1.75 -22.55
N MET A 77 40.11 1.72 -21.52
CA MET A 77 39.69 1.38 -20.16
C MET A 77 38.71 2.43 -19.59
N SER A 78 38.94 3.71 -19.86
CA SER A 78 38.05 4.79 -19.41
C SER A 78 36.68 4.74 -20.08
N THR A 79 36.62 4.45 -21.39
CA THR A 79 35.34 4.36 -22.10
C THR A 79 34.51 3.15 -21.68
N CYS A 80 35.16 1.99 -21.45
CA CYS A 80 34.46 0.80 -20.97
C CYS A 80 33.87 1.02 -19.58
N GLY A 81 34.59 1.70 -18.68
CA GLY A 81 34.07 2.05 -17.35
C GLY A 81 32.81 2.91 -17.40
N LEU A 82 32.78 3.92 -18.29
CA LEU A 82 31.59 4.76 -18.49
C LEU A 82 30.41 3.98 -19.07
N ILE A 83 30.64 3.06 -20.00
CA ILE A 83 29.59 2.21 -20.58
C ILE A 83 28.98 1.30 -19.51
N VAL A 84 29.81 0.67 -18.68
CA VAL A 84 29.32 -0.19 -17.59
C VAL A 84 28.53 0.63 -16.57
N LEU A 85 29.03 1.81 -16.18
CA LEU A 85 28.31 2.70 -15.26
C LEU A 85 26.96 3.12 -15.84
N ALA A 86 26.92 3.52 -17.12
CA ALA A 86 25.68 3.88 -17.79
C ALA A 86 24.69 2.70 -17.84
N ALA A 87 25.17 1.49 -18.15
CA ALA A 87 24.35 0.29 -18.16
C ALA A 87 23.76 -0.02 -16.77
N VAL A 88 24.54 0.16 -15.70
CA VAL A 88 24.07 -0.01 -14.32
C VAL A 88 23.00 1.03 -13.98
N VAL A 89 23.26 2.31 -14.26
CA VAL A 89 22.29 3.39 -13.98
C VAL A 89 20.97 3.17 -14.73
N ILE A 90 21.05 2.79 -16.01
CA ILE A 90 19.85 2.48 -16.83
C ILE A 90 19.12 1.26 -16.24
N SER A 91 19.85 0.22 -15.84
CA SER A 91 19.25 -0.98 -15.26
C SER A 91 18.53 -0.68 -13.95
N VAL A 92 19.14 0.10 -13.06
CA VAL A 92 18.51 0.54 -11.81
C VAL A 92 17.27 1.41 -12.09
N ALA A 93 17.33 2.33 -13.05
CA ALA A 93 16.20 3.18 -13.41
C ALA A 93 15.03 2.39 -14.03
N LEU A 94 15.31 1.36 -14.83
CA LEU A 94 14.28 0.50 -15.42
C LEU A 94 13.68 -0.48 -14.41
N LEU A 95 14.47 -0.94 -13.44
CA LEU A 95 14.03 -1.84 -12.39
C LEU A 95 13.48 -1.11 -11.16
N TRP A 96 13.50 0.22 -11.15
CA TRP A 96 12.96 1.02 -10.06
C TRP A 96 11.45 0.76 -9.93
N PRO A 97 10.94 0.41 -8.73
CA PRO A 97 9.53 0.12 -8.53
C PRO A 97 8.65 1.30 -8.95
N ARG A 98 7.71 1.04 -9.86
CA ARG A 98 6.68 1.97 -10.29
C ARG A 98 5.37 1.64 -9.60
N LYS A 99 4.63 2.68 -9.21
CA LYS A 99 3.33 2.57 -8.54
C LYS A 99 2.32 1.86 -9.46
N PRO A 100 1.69 0.76 -9.02
CA PRO A 100 0.65 0.11 -9.82
C PRO A 100 -0.57 1.01 -9.95
N GLN A 101 -1.34 0.81 -11.02
CA GLN A 101 -2.61 1.51 -11.21
C GLN A 101 -3.74 0.50 -11.05
N TRP A 102 -4.82 0.87 -10.38
CA TRP A 102 -5.97 -0.01 -10.24
C TRP A 102 -7.26 0.71 -10.61
N LYS A 103 -8.32 -0.03 -10.92
CA LYS A 103 -9.67 0.49 -11.16
C LYS A 103 -10.70 -0.53 -10.69
N LEU A 104 -11.73 -0.07 -9.98
CA LEU A 104 -12.85 -0.94 -9.64
C LEU A 104 -13.61 -1.30 -10.93
N LYS A 105 -13.80 -2.59 -11.16
CA LYS A 105 -14.45 -3.13 -12.36
C LYS A 105 -15.89 -3.53 -12.07
N THR A 106 -16.09 -4.35 -11.04
CA THR A 106 -17.41 -4.75 -10.57
C THR A 106 -17.43 -4.75 -9.04
N LEU A 107 -18.62 -4.54 -8.49
CA LEU A 107 -18.87 -4.62 -7.07
C LEU A 107 -20.25 -5.25 -6.90
N ASP A 108 -20.25 -6.50 -6.45
CA ASP A 108 -21.43 -7.32 -6.30
C ASP A 108 -21.78 -7.43 -4.82
N PHE A 109 -23.05 -7.23 -4.50
CA PHE A 109 -23.58 -7.22 -3.13
C PHE A 109 -24.55 -8.37 -2.96
N ASP A 110 -24.56 -8.94 -1.77
CA ASP A 110 -25.69 -9.75 -1.37
C ASP A 110 -26.93 -8.86 -1.17
N LYS A 111 -28.05 -9.24 -1.79
CA LYS A 111 -29.29 -8.45 -1.79
C LYS A 111 -29.88 -8.33 -0.38
N ASP A 112 -29.73 -9.39 0.41
CA ASP A 112 -30.23 -9.44 1.78
C ASP A 112 -29.42 -8.49 2.68
N GLY A 113 -28.10 -8.50 2.54
CA GLY A 113 -27.20 -7.58 3.24
C GLY A 113 -27.45 -6.11 2.86
N LEU A 114 -27.69 -5.81 1.58
CA LEU A 114 -27.99 -4.45 1.12
C LEU A 114 -29.31 -3.95 1.70
N THR A 115 -30.32 -4.81 1.79
CA THR A 115 -31.61 -4.46 2.41
C THR A 115 -31.44 -4.17 3.91
N GLY A 116 -30.65 -4.97 4.62
CA GLY A 116 -30.31 -4.72 6.03
C GLY A 116 -29.57 -3.40 6.24
N LEU A 117 -28.64 -3.06 5.34
CA LEU A 117 -27.91 -1.79 5.35
C LEU A 117 -28.84 -0.59 5.11
N ILE A 118 -29.78 -0.68 4.17
CA ILE A 118 -30.75 0.40 3.92
C ILE A 118 -31.69 0.55 5.14
N ALA A 119 -32.09 -0.56 5.75
CA ALA A 119 -32.95 -0.54 6.94
C ALA A 119 -32.26 0.14 8.14
N SER A 120 -30.94 -0.02 8.30
CA SER A 120 -30.19 0.62 9.37
C SER A 120 -30.03 2.13 9.16
N PHE A 121 -29.89 2.61 7.93
CA PHE A 121 -29.84 4.04 7.63
C PHE A 121 -31.20 4.75 7.70
N THR A 122 -32.29 4.04 7.39
CA THR A 122 -33.65 4.62 7.35
C THR A 122 -34.37 4.57 8.70
N GLY A 123 -33.80 3.89 9.70
CA GLY A 123 -34.44 3.71 11.01
C GLY A 123 -35.69 2.82 10.99
N ASN A 124 -35.96 2.14 9.86
CA ASN A 124 -37.11 1.25 9.68
C ASN A 124 -36.80 -0.21 10.04
N GLY A 125 -35.56 -0.54 10.41
CA GLY A 125 -35.20 -1.86 10.91
C GLY A 125 -35.80 -2.10 12.29
N GLY A 126 -36.74 -3.05 12.41
CA GLY A 126 -37.46 -3.35 13.65
C GLY A 126 -36.60 -3.77 14.85
N ASP A 127 -35.30 -3.99 14.67
CA ASP A 127 -34.33 -4.38 15.70
C ASP A 127 -33.10 -3.46 15.66
N ASN A 128 -33.26 -2.21 16.12
CA ASN A 128 -32.27 -1.12 16.16
C ASN A 128 -30.97 -1.41 16.96
N ASN A 129 -30.70 -2.66 17.34
CA ASN A 129 -29.53 -3.03 18.15
C ASN A 129 -28.75 -4.24 17.60
N SER A 130 -29.06 -4.71 16.39
CA SER A 130 -28.32 -5.80 15.75
C SER A 130 -27.22 -5.27 14.84
N THR A 131 -26.06 -5.93 14.87
CA THR A 131 -24.95 -5.65 13.94
C THR A 131 -25.34 -6.07 12.53
N VAL A 132 -25.20 -5.17 11.57
CA VAL A 132 -25.45 -5.47 10.15
C VAL A 132 -24.18 -6.04 9.55
N ALA A 133 -24.26 -7.26 9.02
CA ALA A 133 -23.20 -7.87 8.24
C ALA A 133 -23.55 -7.82 6.75
N LEU A 134 -22.61 -7.39 5.92
CA LEU A 134 -22.77 -7.33 4.46
C LEU A 134 -21.55 -7.93 3.79
N ASN A 135 -21.78 -9.02 3.04
CA ASN A 135 -20.77 -9.62 2.20
C ASN A 135 -20.83 -9.05 0.78
N MET A 136 -19.66 -8.74 0.25
CA MET A 136 -19.49 -8.17 -1.08
C MET A 136 -18.34 -8.84 -1.79
N THR A 137 -18.43 -8.88 -3.11
CA THR A 137 -17.34 -9.30 -3.98
C THR A 137 -16.97 -8.14 -4.87
N ALA A 138 -15.73 -7.68 -4.77
CA ALA A 138 -15.16 -6.63 -5.61
C ALA A 138 -14.24 -7.25 -6.65
N SER A 139 -14.34 -6.81 -7.89
CA SER A 139 -13.32 -7.10 -8.91
C SER A 139 -12.56 -5.83 -9.23
N VAL A 140 -11.24 -5.87 -9.13
CA VAL A 140 -10.36 -4.73 -9.38
C VAL A 140 -9.45 -5.03 -10.56
N ASP A 141 -9.51 -4.21 -11.60
CA ASP A 141 -8.52 -4.24 -12.67
C ASP A 141 -7.23 -3.59 -12.15
N LEU A 142 -6.16 -4.37 -12.04
CA LEU A 142 -4.82 -3.94 -11.63
C LEU A 142 -3.89 -3.95 -12.85
N TYR A 143 -3.26 -2.82 -13.13
CA TYR A 143 -2.20 -2.66 -14.13
C TYR A 143 -0.83 -2.56 -13.45
N ASN A 144 0.10 -3.41 -13.89
CA ASN A 144 1.50 -3.38 -13.48
C ASN A 144 2.36 -2.63 -14.50
N PRO A 145 2.82 -1.40 -14.22
CA PRO A 145 3.66 -0.62 -15.13
C PRO A 145 5.15 -1.00 -15.07
N ASN A 146 5.53 -2.00 -14.27
CA ASN A 146 6.91 -2.46 -14.16
C ASN A 146 7.28 -3.38 -15.32
N PHE A 147 8.56 -3.39 -15.68
CA PHE A 147 9.12 -4.29 -16.70
C PHE A 147 9.26 -5.74 -16.23
N VAL A 148 8.98 -5.99 -14.96
CA VAL A 148 9.06 -7.31 -14.33
C VAL A 148 7.68 -7.74 -13.85
N GLY A 149 7.37 -9.02 -14.07
CA GLY A 149 6.20 -9.65 -13.48
C GLY A 149 6.43 -9.89 -11.99
N VAL A 150 5.34 -9.88 -11.24
CA VAL A 150 5.35 -10.06 -9.79
C VAL A 150 4.31 -11.09 -9.38
N TRP A 151 4.57 -11.79 -8.28
CA TRP A 151 3.57 -12.63 -7.62
C TRP A 151 3.20 -11.97 -6.29
N ALA A 152 1.96 -11.53 -6.15
CA ALA A 152 1.42 -11.02 -4.89
C ALA A 152 0.86 -12.19 -4.09
N GLN A 153 1.26 -12.30 -2.83
CA GLN A 153 0.67 -13.27 -1.90
C GLN A 153 -0.79 -12.88 -1.57
N PRO A 154 -1.60 -13.84 -1.06
CA PRO A 154 -2.90 -13.51 -0.50
C PRO A 154 -2.79 -12.34 0.49
N GLY A 155 -3.68 -11.37 0.33
CA GLY A 155 -3.63 -10.11 1.04
C GLY A 155 -4.86 -9.93 1.92
N ARG A 156 -4.68 -9.20 3.01
CA ARG A 156 -5.78 -8.67 3.83
C ARG A 156 -5.73 -7.15 3.79
N PHE A 157 -6.88 -6.53 3.60
CA PHE A 157 -7.02 -5.09 3.68
C PHE A 157 -8.16 -4.69 4.62
N MET A 158 -8.02 -3.53 5.23
CA MET A 158 -9.00 -2.96 6.15
C MET A 158 -9.53 -1.67 5.55
N VAL A 159 -10.83 -1.46 5.65
CA VAL A 159 -11.51 -0.22 5.31
C VAL A 159 -11.89 0.44 6.62
N LEU A 160 -11.41 1.67 6.82
CA LEU A 160 -11.56 2.44 8.04
C LEU A 160 -12.43 3.66 7.75
N PHE A 161 -13.36 3.95 8.66
CA PHE A 161 -14.13 5.18 8.71
C PHE A 161 -13.88 5.85 10.07
N ASN A 162 -13.34 7.07 10.06
CA ASN A 162 -12.95 7.80 11.28
C ASN A 162 -12.10 6.94 12.26
N GLY A 163 -11.15 6.18 11.73
CA GLY A 163 -10.28 5.29 12.50
C GLY A 163 -10.93 3.98 12.98
N LYS A 164 -12.24 3.79 12.79
CA LYS A 164 -12.97 2.58 13.14
C LYS A 164 -13.02 1.62 11.95
N ASN A 165 -12.89 0.33 12.22
CA ASN A 165 -12.99 -0.69 11.18
C ASN A 165 -14.43 -0.79 10.65
N LEU A 166 -14.58 -0.51 9.35
CA LEU A 166 -15.84 -0.60 8.63
C LEU A 166 -15.96 -1.93 7.88
N ALA A 167 -14.85 -2.38 7.29
CA ALA A 167 -14.83 -3.60 6.50
C ALA A 167 -13.46 -4.27 6.50
N VAL A 168 -13.47 -5.60 6.36
CA VAL A 168 -12.28 -6.39 6.12
C VAL A 168 -12.39 -7.05 4.76
N GLY A 169 -11.36 -6.85 3.94
CA GLY A 169 -11.25 -7.46 2.63
C GLY A 169 -10.12 -8.48 2.56
N LEU A 170 -10.32 -9.52 1.76
CA LEU A 170 -9.37 -10.57 1.47
C LEU A 170 -9.20 -10.70 -0.04
N SER A 171 -7.95 -10.82 -0.49
CA SER A 171 -7.61 -11.11 -1.88
C SER A 171 -6.80 -12.39 -1.97
N GLU A 172 -7.01 -13.15 -3.03
CA GLU A 172 -6.20 -14.34 -3.31
C GLU A 172 -4.81 -13.96 -3.84
N GLY A 173 -3.88 -14.92 -3.78
CA GLY A 173 -2.55 -14.75 -4.34
C GLY A 173 -2.62 -14.76 -5.87
N ILE A 174 -1.95 -13.82 -6.53
CA ILE A 174 -2.06 -13.65 -7.97
C ILE A 174 -0.75 -13.23 -8.62
N THR A 175 -0.52 -13.74 -9.84
CA THR A 175 0.62 -13.35 -10.67
C THR A 175 0.21 -12.21 -11.59
N VAL A 176 0.89 -11.07 -11.47
CA VAL A 176 0.70 -9.90 -12.32
C VAL A 176 1.85 -9.85 -13.34
N PRO A 177 1.59 -10.07 -14.64
CA PRO A 177 2.64 -9.98 -15.65
C PRO A 177 3.23 -8.57 -15.75
N ALA A 178 4.42 -8.46 -16.36
CA ALA A 178 5.02 -7.18 -16.67
C ALA A 178 4.16 -6.40 -17.68
N HIS A 179 4.03 -5.08 -17.49
CA HIS A 179 3.30 -4.19 -18.41
C HIS A 179 1.90 -4.66 -18.82
N ASN A 180 1.21 -5.37 -17.93
CA ASN A 180 -0.10 -5.95 -18.24
C ASN A 180 -1.13 -5.67 -17.13
N SER A 181 -2.39 -5.83 -17.49
CA SER A 181 -3.53 -5.73 -16.59
C SER A 181 -4.08 -7.11 -16.27
N ILE A 182 -4.57 -7.27 -15.04
CA ILE A 182 -5.33 -8.43 -14.59
C ILE A 182 -6.54 -7.97 -13.78
N THR A 183 -7.56 -8.81 -13.67
CA THR A 183 -8.68 -8.57 -12.76
C THR A 183 -8.46 -9.40 -11.49
N ILE A 184 -8.47 -8.75 -10.34
CA ILE A 184 -8.29 -9.37 -9.02
C ILE A 184 -9.65 -9.42 -8.32
N PRO A 185 -10.17 -10.62 -8.01
CA PRO A 185 -11.31 -10.74 -7.12
C PRO A 185 -10.88 -10.50 -5.67
N ALA A 186 -11.73 -9.80 -4.93
CA ALA A 186 -11.58 -9.57 -3.50
C ALA A 186 -12.93 -9.76 -2.80
N SER A 187 -12.94 -10.54 -1.73
CA SER A 187 -14.10 -10.71 -0.87
C SER A 187 -14.03 -9.68 0.24
N VAL A 188 -15.10 -8.92 0.45
CA VAL A 188 -15.17 -7.86 1.46
C VAL A 188 -16.35 -8.14 2.37
N ASN A 189 -16.08 -8.21 3.67
CA ASN A 189 -17.10 -8.31 4.69
C ASN A 189 -17.17 -6.98 5.46
N VAL A 190 -18.34 -6.36 5.45
CA VAL A 190 -18.67 -5.15 6.21
C VAL A 190 -19.40 -5.57 7.46
N GLU A 191 -18.93 -5.06 8.60
CA GLU A 191 -19.58 -5.25 9.89
C GLU A 191 -19.89 -3.88 10.48
N LEU A 192 -21.17 -3.53 10.48
CA LEU A 192 -21.66 -2.24 10.94
C LEU A 192 -22.39 -2.42 12.27
N SER A 193 -21.73 -2.00 13.36
CA SER A 193 -22.40 -1.86 14.64
C SER A 193 -23.45 -0.74 14.58
N PRO A 194 -24.52 -0.78 15.39
CA PRO A 194 -25.54 0.27 15.38
C PRO A 194 -24.97 1.68 15.61
N ALA A 195 -23.98 1.82 16.48
CA ALA A 195 -23.30 3.09 16.74
C ALA A 195 -22.52 3.58 15.50
N LEU A 196 -21.77 2.69 14.85
CA LEU A 196 -21.01 3.05 13.64
C LEU A 196 -21.95 3.34 12.46
N ALA A 197 -23.05 2.61 12.32
CA ALA A 197 -24.05 2.85 11.30
C ALA A 197 -24.70 4.23 11.44
N ALA A 198 -25.00 4.65 12.68
CA ALA A 198 -25.51 6.00 12.95
C ALA A 198 -24.49 7.10 12.59
N GLU A 199 -23.22 6.92 12.94
CA GLU A 199 -22.14 7.85 12.58
C GLU A 199 -21.95 7.95 11.06
N VAL A 200 -21.87 6.80 10.38
CA VAL A 200 -21.76 6.73 8.92
C VAL A 200 -22.98 7.37 8.26
N GLY A 201 -24.19 7.08 8.74
CA GLY A 201 -25.42 7.65 8.22
C GLY A 201 -25.46 9.17 8.36
N ALA A 202 -25.06 9.69 9.52
CA ALA A 202 -24.98 11.14 9.74
C ALA A 202 -23.97 11.82 8.80
N GLU A 203 -22.79 11.24 8.64
CA GLU A 203 -21.75 11.76 7.73
C GLU A 203 -22.25 11.79 6.28
N VAL A 204 -22.77 10.65 5.80
CA VAL A 204 -23.30 10.50 4.45
C VAL A 204 -24.40 11.54 4.18
N MET A 205 -25.35 11.71 5.10
CA MET A 205 -26.43 12.69 4.94
C MET A 205 -25.94 14.14 4.98
N SER A 206 -24.91 14.44 5.77
CA SER A 206 -24.36 15.80 5.90
C SER A 206 -23.41 16.21 4.76
N ASN A 207 -22.72 15.24 4.14
CA ASN A 207 -21.68 15.47 3.13
C ASN A 207 -22.14 15.14 1.70
N SER A 208 -23.41 15.40 1.37
CA SER A 208 -23.97 15.14 0.03
C SER A 208 -23.74 13.69 -0.46
N PHE A 209 -23.91 12.73 0.45
CA PHE A 209 -23.72 11.29 0.24
C PHE A 209 -22.29 10.86 -0.11
N GLN A 210 -21.32 11.73 0.13
CA GLN A 210 -19.90 11.42 0.00
C GLN A 210 -19.33 10.99 1.34
N MET A 211 -18.59 9.88 1.34
CA MET A 211 -17.98 9.33 2.52
C MET A 211 -16.48 9.09 2.26
N PRO A 212 -15.58 9.79 2.99
CA PRO A 212 -14.18 9.45 2.97
C PRO A 212 -13.95 8.14 3.73
N VAL A 213 -13.27 7.20 3.09
CA VAL A 213 -12.79 5.97 3.74
C VAL A 213 -11.30 5.80 3.50
N ILE A 214 -10.61 5.31 4.52
CA ILE A 214 -9.19 5.00 4.44
C ILE A 214 -9.07 3.49 4.27
N THR A 215 -8.30 3.04 3.28
CA THR A 215 -8.01 1.62 3.10
C THR A 215 -6.54 1.37 3.35
N GLN A 216 -6.25 0.36 4.18
CA GLN A 216 -4.90 -0.07 4.48
C GLN A 216 -4.75 -1.52 4.03
N ALA A 217 -3.72 -1.82 3.27
CA ALA A 217 -3.41 -3.16 2.81
C ALA A 217 -1.92 -3.43 2.96
N SER A 218 -1.57 -4.66 3.33
CA SER A 218 -0.19 -5.11 3.41
C SER A 218 -0.09 -6.50 2.79
N THR A 219 0.85 -6.68 1.86
CA THR A 219 1.08 -7.97 1.21
C THR A 219 2.56 -8.15 0.87
N GLN A 220 2.99 -9.40 0.77
CA GLN A 220 4.31 -9.74 0.28
C GLN A 220 4.25 -9.96 -1.23
N VAL A 221 5.21 -9.34 -1.91
CA VAL A 221 5.40 -9.46 -3.34
C VAL A 221 6.70 -10.20 -3.61
N LEU A 222 6.63 -11.29 -4.37
CA LEU A 222 7.78 -12.06 -4.81
C LEU A 222 8.16 -11.69 -6.24
N LEU A 223 9.46 -11.45 -6.46
CA LEU A 223 10.03 -11.32 -7.79
C LEU A 223 10.60 -12.68 -8.21
N PRO A 224 9.88 -13.51 -9.00
CA PRO A 224 10.26 -14.90 -9.23
C PRO A 224 11.63 -15.06 -9.90
N TRP A 225 12.09 -14.07 -10.67
CA TRP A 225 13.38 -14.13 -11.37
C TRP A 225 14.59 -13.75 -10.51
N LEU A 226 14.40 -13.00 -9.42
CA LEU A 226 15.47 -12.67 -8.46
C LEU A 226 15.37 -13.48 -7.15
N GLY A 227 14.21 -14.08 -6.86
CA GLY A 227 13.93 -14.71 -5.57
C GLY A 227 13.79 -13.69 -4.41
N MET A 228 13.73 -12.39 -4.71
CA MET A 228 13.57 -11.35 -3.69
C MET A 228 12.11 -11.23 -3.27
N LYS A 229 11.89 -11.04 -1.97
CA LYS A 229 10.60 -10.73 -1.36
C LYS A 229 10.61 -9.25 -0.99
N VAL A 230 9.50 -8.57 -1.24
CA VAL A 230 9.32 -7.16 -0.93
C VAL A 230 7.99 -7.04 -0.21
N GLN A 231 7.97 -6.44 0.98
CA GLN A 231 6.71 -6.08 1.62
C GLN A 231 6.17 -4.82 0.94
N CYS A 232 4.92 -4.87 0.50
CA CYS A 232 4.22 -3.76 -0.10
C CYS A 232 3.09 -3.34 0.83
N GLU A 233 3.13 -2.09 1.28
CA GLU A 233 2.05 -1.47 2.03
C GLU A 233 1.37 -0.42 1.19
N VAL A 234 0.04 -0.42 1.24
CA VAL A 234 -0.79 0.50 0.47
C VAL A 234 -1.73 1.21 1.43
N PHE A 235 -1.67 2.54 1.39
CA PHE A 235 -2.57 3.42 2.11
C PHE A 235 -3.33 4.23 1.09
N CYS A 236 -4.64 4.04 0.98
CA CYS A 236 -5.47 4.84 0.09
C CYS A 236 -6.52 5.62 0.86
N THR A 237 -6.75 6.87 0.45
CA THR A 237 -7.94 7.64 0.81
C THR A 237 -8.89 7.60 -0.37
N ILE A 238 -10.10 7.09 -0.14
CA ILE A 238 -11.13 6.90 -1.16
C ILE A 238 -12.33 7.77 -0.80
N GLN A 239 -12.82 8.54 -1.77
CA GLN A 239 -14.11 9.23 -1.64
C GLN A 239 -15.18 8.36 -2.30
N ALA A 240 -16.05 7.78 -1.47
CA ALA A 240 -17.15 6.94 -1.91
C ALA A 240 -18.44 7.76 -2.05
N ASP A 241 -19.18 7.58 -3.13
CA ASP A 241 -20.52 8.14 -3.32
C ASP A 241 -21.58 7.05 -3.04
N VAL A 242 -22.21 7.14 -1.88
CA VAL A 242 -23.12 6.09 -1.38
C VAL A 242 -24.39 6.00 -2.22
N LEU A 243 -24.80 7.07 -2.93
CA LEU A 243 -25.96 6.99 -3.82
C LEU A 243 -25.68 6.12 -5.05
N GLN A 244 -24.44 6.11 -5.53
CA GLN A 244 -24.04 5.27 -6.67
C GLN A 244 -24.18 3.78 -6.37
N LEU A 245 -24.17 3.40 -5.09
CA LEU A 245 -24.45 2.03 -4.67
C LEU A 245 -25.80 1.51 -5.20
N LEU A 246 -26.80 2.39 -5.27
CA LEU A 246 -28.16 2.03 -5.68
C LEU A 246 -28.37 2.13 -7.20
N SER A 247 -27.56 2.94 -7.90
CA SER A 247 -27.71 3.20 -9.34
C SER A 247 -26.68 2.52 -10.21
N ASP A 248 -25.40 2.68 -9.90
CA ASP A 248 -24.26 2.19 -10.69
C ASP A 248 -23.06 1.95 -9.75
N PRO A 249 -22.96 0.75 -9.14
CA PRO A 249 -21.97 0.48 -8.11
C PRO A 249 -20.52 0.63 -8.57
N ILE A 250 -20.26 0.60 -9.87
CA ILE A 250 -18.92 0.77 -10.45
C ILE A 250 -18.45 2.23 -10.28
N LYS A 251 -19.39 3.17 -10.18
CA LYS A 251 -19.13 4.60 -9.99
C LYS A 251 -19.07 5.04 -8.53
N ILE A 252 -19.14 4.09 -7.58
CA ILE A 252 -19.04 4.40 -6.14
C ILE A 252 -17.73 5.13 -5.80
N VAL A 253 -16.63 4.79 -6.47
CA VAL A 253 -15.33 5.45 -6.24
C VAL A 253 -15.24 6.72 -7.08
N ARG A 254 -15.48 7.87 -6.45
CA ARG A 254 -15.42 9.18 -7.12
C ARG A 254 -13.99 9.67 -7.33
N SER A 255 -13.18 9.56 -6.28
CA SER A 255 -11.75 9.89 -6.32
C SER A 255 -10.97 9.01 -5.37
N LYS A 256 -9.67 8.85 -5.64
CA LYS A 256 -8.76 8.12 -4.78
C LYS A 256 -7.36 8.73 -4.82
N SER A 257 -6.68 8.69 -3.68
CA SER A 257 -5.25 8.93 -3.56
C SER A 257 -4.64 7.74 -2.86
N CYS A 258 -3.54 7.21 -3.38
CA CYS A 258 -2.88 6.03 -2.84
C CYS A 258 -1.38 6.26 -2.71
N ASP A 259 -0.87 5.96 -1.52
CA ASP A 259 0.55 5.90 -1.20
C ASP A 259 1.00 4.46 -1.05
N TYR A 260 2.17 4.20 -1.62
CA TYR A 260 2.78 2.87 -1.70
C TYR A 260 4.12 2.93 -1.00
N SER A 261 4.31 2.07 -0.02
CA SER A 261 5.58 1.88 0.69
C SER A 261 6.12 0.49 0.38
N TYR A 262 7.43 0.41 0.16
CA TYR A 262 8.13 -0.84 -0.15
C TYR A 262 9.27 -1.03 0.85
N SER A 263 9.31 -2.18 1.53
CA SER A 263 10.45 -2.57 2.36
C SER A 263 11.06 -3.89 1.86
N PHE A 264 12.39 -3.92 1.81
CA PHE A 264 13.21 -5.02 1.28
C PHE A 264 13.88 -5.82 2.40
#